data_AF-A0A9P7SYG3-F1
#
_entry.id   AF-A0A9P7SYG3-F1
#
_cell.length_a   1.000
_cell.length_b   1.000
_cell.length_c   1.000
_cell.angle_alpha   90.00
_cell.angle_beta   90.00
_cell.angle_gamma   90.00
#
_symmetry.space_group_name_H-M   'P 1'
#
loop_
_entity.id
_entity.type
_entity.pdbx_description
1 polymer ?
#
loop_
_entity_poly.entity_id
_entity_poly.type
_entity_poly.pdbx_seq_one_letter_code
_entity_poly.pdbx_strand_id
1 'polypeptide(L)'
;LRNRVKGRPHYYSTKKEEYAIIKFSLDADLSSLFTWNTKQLFVYVTADWPSGAGINATNSAVIWDSIITNPSADHLRNIGPVAMKKLKKSAQGKAIDPSRGLLKLSNQRPKYQITHPSGKVAQLDNVTLRLHYNVQPWVGFLTWNMAEKLGYWSPVQGGVSEPFELPAVKVKSADKKKGKKT
;
A
#
# COMPACT_ATOMS: atom_id res chain seq x y z
N LEU A 1 -8.61 15.00 -16.43
CA LEU A 1 -8.43 13.53 -16.55
C LEU A 1 -7.79 13.18 -17.90
N ARG A 2 -6.49 12.85 -17.93
CA ARG A 2 -5.82 12.25 -19.10
C ARG A 2 -4.72 11.31 -18.60
N ASN A 3 -4.91 10.00 -18.73
CA ASN A 3 -3.87 9.00 -18.51
C ASN A 3 -3.85 8.08 -19.74
N ARG A 4 -2.66 7.86 -20.32
CA ARG A 4 -2.44 6.93 -21.43
C ARG A 4 -1.02 6.39 -21.33
N VAL A 5 -0.83 5.08 -21.25
CA VAL A 5 0.47 4.43 -21.51
C VAL A 5 0.21 3.08 -22.17
N LYS A 6 0.82 2.88 -23.35
CA LYS A 6 1.06 1.56 -23.94
C LYS A 6 2.56 1.32 -23.87
N GLY A 7 2.98 0.17 -23.33
CA GLY A 7 4.35 -0.33 -23.40
C GLY A 7 4.29 -1.86 -23.44
N ARG A 8 5.20 -2.50 -24.18
CA ARG A 8 5.35 -3.96 -24.23
C ARG A 8 6.37 -4.40 -23.18
N PRO A 9 6.00 -5.15 -22.14
CA PRO A 9 6.94 -6.01 -21.45
C PRO A 9 7.10 -7.29 -22.29
N HIS A 10 8.28 -7.55 -22.84
CA HIS A 10 8.61 -8.83 -23.46
C HIS A 10 9.30 -9.73 -22.42
N TYR A 11 8.68 -10.86 -22.05
CA TYR A 11 9.21 -12.21 -22.23
C TYR A 11 8.18 -13.25 -21.71
N TYR A 12 7.75 -14.17 -22.59
CA TYR A 12 6.90 -15.37 -22.36
C TYR A 12 5.38 -15.27 -22.21
N SER A 13 4.68 -14.32 -22.85
CA SER A 13 3.25 -14.52 -23.12
C SER A 13 2.81 -13.78 -24.39
N THR A 14 2.16 -14.50 -25.31
CA THR A 14 1.45 -13.89 -26.45
C THR A 14 0.11 -13.27 -26.02
N LYS A 15 -0.28 -13.43 -24.75
CA LYS A 15 -1.52 -12.87 -24.21
C LYS A 15 -1.34 -11.38 -23.96
N LYS A 16 -2.29 -10.59 -24.43
CA LYS A 16 -2.40 -9.18 -24.06
C LYS A 16 -2.80 -9.12 -22.58
N GLU A 17 -1.86 -8.78 -21.72
CA GLU A 17 -2.15 -8.51 -20.31
C GLU A 17 -2.70 -7.08 -20.17
N GLU A 18 -3.83 -6.97 -19.49
CA GLU A 18 -4.35 -5.68 -19.04
C GLU A 18 -3.71 -5.31 -17.70
N TYR A 19 -3.38 -4.02 -17.54
CA TYR A 19 -2.87 -3.47 -16.29
C TYR A 19 -3.81 -2.38 -15.81
N ALA A 20 -4.13 -2.37 -14.51
CA ALA A 20 -4.82 -1.26 -13.88
C ALA A 20 -3.85 -0.37 -13.10
N ILE A 21 -4.05 0.95 -13.24
CA ILE A 21 -3.33 1.98 -12.49
C ILE A 21 -4.37 2.66 -11.59
N ILE A 22 -4.38 2.28 -10.32
CA ILE A 22 -5.27 2.86 -9.30
C ILE A 22 -4.57 4.06 -8.69
N LYS A 23 -5.13 5.25 -8.87
CA LYS A 23 -4.72 6.43 -8.10
C LYS A 23 -5.60 6.53 -6.88
N PHE A 24 -5.01 6.84 -5.74
CA PHE A 24 -5.73 6.91 -4.48
C PHE A 24 -5.29 8.12 -3.66
N SER A 25 -6.11 8.47 -2.68
CA SER A 25 -5.76 9.41 -1.63
C SER A 25 -5.79 8.65 -0.30
N LEU A 26 -4.87 8.98 0.60
CA LEU A 26 -4.74 8.36 1.91
C LEU A 26 -4.61 9.48 2.94
N ASP A 27 -5.51 9.47 3.92
CA ASP A 27 -5.36 10.26 5.15
C ASP A 27 -5.37 9.26 6.32
N ALA A 28 -4.21 9.06 6.93
CA ALA A 28 -4.03 8.09 8.01
C ALA A 28 -3.16 8.66 9.12
N ASP A 29 -3.63 8.51 10.35
CA ASP A 29 -2.87 8.84 11.56
C ASP A 29 -2.23 7.58 12.14
N LEU A 30 -0.93 7.45 11.89
CA LEU A 30 -0.07 6.38 12.42
C LEU A 30 0.82 6.88 13.56
N SER A 31 0.62 8.11 14.06
CA SER A 31 1.46 8.74 15.08
C SER A 31 1.53 7.90 16.37
N SER A 32 0.42 7.25 16.72
CA SER A 32 0.31 6.35 17.88
C SER A 32 1.20 5.10 17.81
N LEU A 33 1.74 4.79 16.63
CA LEU A 33 2.70 3.70 16.41
C LEU A 33 4.16 4.15 16.57
N PHE A 34 4.42 5.45 16.65
CA PHE A 34 5.76 5.97 16.88
C PHE A 34 6.00 6.16 18.37
N THR A 35 6.83 5.28 18.93
CA THR A 35 7.27 5.36 20.33
C THR A 35 8.79 5.32 20.38
N TRP A 36 9.37 5.40 21.59
CA TRP A 36 10.82 5.23 21.78
C TRP A 36 11.32 3.87 21.24
N ASN A 37 10.46 2.84 21.24
CA ASN A 37 10.81 1.50 20.80
C ASN A 37 10.56 1.28 19.31
N THR A 38 9.98 2.24 18.57
CA THR A 38 9.74 2.09 17.13
C THR A 38 11.01 2.43 16.37
N LYS A 39 11.60 1.44 15.68
CA LYS A 39 12.75 1.64 14.79
C LYS A 39 12.28 2.13 13.42
N GLN A 40 11.39 1.34 12.81
CA GLN A 40 10.81 1.65 11.51
C GLN A 40 9.38 1.12 11.43
N LEU A 41 8.55 1.84 10.68
CA LEU A 41 7.18 1.48 10.35
C LEU A 41 7.12 1.20 8.84
N PHE A 42 6.76 -0.02 8.47
CA PHE A 42 6.49 -0.37 7.07
C PHE A 42 5.01 -0.27 6.82
N VAL A 43 4.60 0.60 5.91
CA VAL A 43 3.20 0.86 5.58
C VAL A 43 2.97 0.50 4.13
N TYR A 44 1.90 -0.21 3.83
CA TYR A 44 1.57 -0.58 2.46
C TYR A 44 0.06 -0.59 2.24
N VAL A 45 -0.35 -0.35 1.00
CA VAL A 45 -1.75 -0.35 0.59
C VAL A 45 -1.96 -1.51 -0.38
N THR A 46 -2.96 -2.34 -0.11
CA THR A 46 -3.44 -3.37 -1.02
C THR A 46 -4.73 -2.93 -1.70
N ALA A 47 -4.94 -3.45 -2.90
CA ALA A 47 -6.25 -3.52 -3.52
C ALA A 47 -6.75 -4.97 -3.36
N ASP A 48 -7.92 -5.11 -2.76
CA ASP A 48 -8.56 -6.38 -2.49
C ASP A 48 -9.84 -6.50 -3.32
N TRP A 49 -10.06 -7.65 -3.94
CA TRP A 49 -11.26 -7.93 -4.74
C TRP A 49 -11.72 -9.38 -4.56
N PRO A 50 -13.04 -9.65 -4.69
CA PRO A 50 -13.56 -11.00 -4.58
C PRO A 50 -13.03 -11.89 -5.73
N SER A 51 -12.71 -13.14 -5.42
CA SER A 51 -12.60 -14.16 -6.46
C SER A 51 -13.99 -14.48 -7.01
N GLY A 52 -14.08 -14.96 -8.25
CA GLY A 52 -15.34 -15.07 -9.01
C GLY A 52 -16.48 -15.80 -8.27
N ALA A 53 -17.71 -15.62 -8.78
CA ALA A 53 -18.92 -16.13 -8.16
C ALA A 53 -18.81 -17.61 -7.74
N GLY A 54 -19.03 -17.87 -6.45
CA GLY A 54 -18.97 -19.22 -5.85
C GLY A 54 -17.65 -19.59 -5.19
N ILE A 55 -16.63 -18.73 -5.23
CA ILE A 55 -15.35 -18.95 -4.53
C ILE A 55 -15.23 -17.97 -3.36
N ASN A 56 -15.14 -18.48 -2.13
CA ASN A 56 -14.92 -17.69 -0.92
C ASN A 56 -13.44 -17.31 -0.73
N ALA A 57 -12.77 -16.89 -1.81
CA ALA A 57 -11.40 -16.37 -1.74
C ALA A 57 -11.39 -14.88 -2.10
N THR A 58 -10.49 -14.14 -1.46
CA THR A 58 -10.20 -12.74 -1.79
C THR A 58 -8.82 -12.68 -2.41
N ASN A 59 -8.71 -11.95 -3.51
CA ASN A 59 -7.43 -11.65 -4.13
C ASN A 59 -6.94 -10.31 -3.61
N SER A 60 -5.65 -10.21 -3.31
CA SER A 60 -5.02 -9.00 -2.79
C SER A 60 -3.76 -8.69 -3.57
N ALA A 61 -3.57 -7.43 -3.97
CA ALA A 61 -2.35 -6.97 -4.61
C ALA A 61 -1.86 -5.67 -3.99
N VAL A 62 -0.57 -5.59 -3.67
CA VAL A 62 0.06 -4.37 -3.15
C VAL A 62 0.20 -3.34 -4.28
N ILE A 63 -0.30 -2.13 -4.06
CA ILE A 63 -0.21 -1.02 -5.04
C ILE A 63 0.76 0.07 -4.62
N TRP A 64 1.05 0.17 -3.33
CA TRP A 64 1.93 1.20 -2.77
C TRP A 64 2.55 0.72 -1.45
N ASP A 65 3.78 1.14 -1.20
CA ASP A 65 4.49 0.92 0.05
C ASP A 65 5.36 2.13 0.41
N SER A 66 5.56 2.34 1.71
CA SER A 66 6.48 3.33 2.26
C SER A 66 7.07 2.84 3.58
N ILE A 67 8.34 3.15 3.79
CA ILE A 67 9.03 2.92 5.06
C ILE A 67 9.20 4.26 5.74
N ILE A 68 8.69 4.38 6.97
CA ILE A 68 8.84 5.57 7.80
C ILE A 68 9.78 5.20 8.95
N THR A 69 10.99 5.77 8.95
CA THR A 69 11.99 5.52 10.01
C THR A 69 11.86 6.52 11.15
N ASN A 70 12.28 6.08 12.34
CA ASN A 70 12.51 6.99 13.45
C ASN A 70 13.88 7.68 13.25
N PRO A 71 14.03 9.00 13.42
CA PRO A 71 15.31 9.70 13.25
C PRO A 71 16.42 9.19 14.18
N SER A 72 16.07 8.54 15.29
CA SER A 72 17.07 7.83 16.08
C SER A 72 17.71 6.68 15.28
N ALA A 73 16.96 6.02 14.39
CA ALA A 73 17.39 4.84 13.63
C ALA A 73 18.40 5.10 12.51
N ASP A 74 18.43 6.31 11.95
CA ASP A 74 19.30 6.63 10.81
C ASP A 74 20.80 6.54 11.16
N HIS A 75 21.17 6.68 12.44
CA HIS A 75 22.57 6.63 12.91
C HIS A 75 23.00 5.31 13.56
N LEU A 76 22.13 4.29 13.63
CA LEU A 76 22.31 3.22 14.62
C LEU A 76 22.39 1.81 14.03
N ARG A 77 23.15 1.65 12.95
CA ARG A 77 23.26 0.35 12.26
C ARG A 77 23.95 -0.76 13.08
N ASN A 78 24.64 -0.47 14.18
CA ASN A 78 25.28 -1.45 15.07
C ASN A 78 25.06 -1.12 16.56
N ILE A 79 24.02 -1.65 17.20
CA ILE A 79 23.72 -1.35 18.62
C ILE A 79 24.05 -2.56 19.50
N GLY A 80 25.08 -2.43 20.34
CA GLY A 80 25.26 -3.25 21.55
C GLY A 80 24.44 -2.73 22.75
N PRO A 81 24.36 -3.47 23.87
CA PRO A 81 23.51 -3.14 25.01
C PRO A 81 23.73 -1.74 25.61
N VAL A 82 24.95 -1.20 25.53
CA VAL A 82 25.30 0.16 26.00
C VAL A 82 24.70 1.25 25.12
N ALA A 83 24.75 1.08 23.79
CA ALA A 83 24.12 2.02 22.85
C ALA A 83 22.60 2.01 23.01
N MET A 84 22.02 0.87 23.36
CA MET A 84 20.59 0.70 23.62
C MET A 84 20.13 1.43 24.91
N LYS A 85 20.95 1.40 25.97
CA LYS A 85 20.72 2.21 27.19
C LYS A 85 20.81 3.71 26.89
N LYS A 86 21.78 4.13 26.06
CA LYS A 86 21.91 5.52 25.62
C LYS A 86 20.73 5.96 24.76
N LEU A 87 20.20 5.10 23.90
CA LEU A 87 18.98 5.31 23.10
C LEU A 87 17.74 5.54 23.95
N LYS A 88 17.47 4.64 24.91
CA LYS A 88 16.33 4.80 25.82
C LYS A 88 16.44 6.12 26.59
N LYS A 89 17.65 6.46 27.06
CA LYS A 89 17.91 7.72 27.78
C LYS A 89 17.83 8.95 26.88
N SER A 90 18.22 8.85 25.60
CA SER A 90 18.19 9.98 24.66
C SER A 90 16.81 10.19 24.02
N ALA A 91 15.98 9.15 23.97
CA ALA A 91 14.58 9.20 23.55
C ALA A 91 13.63 9.57 24.71
N GLN A 92 14.00 9.30 25.96
CA GLN A 92 13.24 9.76 27.14
C GLN A 92 13.16 11.29 27.16
N GLY A 93 11.94 11.83 27.02
CA GLY A 93 11.65 13.25 27.09
C GLY A 93 11.81 14.04 25.79
N LYS A 94 12.29 13.43 24.69
CA LYS A 94 12.22 14.06 23.37
C LYS A 94 10.85 13.83 22.77
N ALA A 95 10.13 14.91 22.46
CA ALA A 95 8.91 14.84 21.68
C ALA A 95 9.24 14.21 20.32
N ILE A 96 8.63 13.05 20.03
CA ILE A 96 8.54 12.55 18.67
C ILE A 96 7.79 13.64 17.90
N ASP A 97 8.33 14.08 16.77
CA ASP A 97 7.68 15.08 15.91
C ASP A 97 6.19 14.73 15.76
N PRO A 98 5.26 15.59 16.22
CA PRO A 98 3.82 15.31 16.18
C PRO A 98 3.28 15.06 14.78
N SER A 99 3.99 15.54 13.74
CA SER A 99 3.63 15.29 12.35
C SER A 99 4.05 13.89 11.85
N ARG A 100 4.92 13.19 12.59
CA ARG A 100 5.44 11.88 12.19
C ARG A 100 4.35 10.81 12.35
N GLY A 101 4.11 10.09 11.26
CA GLY A 101 3.03 9.11 11.17
C GLY A 101 1.74 9.68 10.61
N LEU A 102 1.62 10.99 10.43
CA LEU A 102 0.52 11.58 9.66
C LEU A 102 0.80 11.40 8.17
N LEU A 103 0.12 10.47 7.53
CA LEU A 103 0.19 10.24 6.10
C LEU A 103 -0.96 10.98 5.41
N LYS A 104 -0.64 12.05 4.69
CA LYS A 104 -1.56 12.78 3.81
C LYS A 104 -1.09 12.69 2.37
N LEU A 105 -1.63 11.74 1.64
CA LEU A 105 -1.35 11.53 0.23
C LEU A 105 -2.59 11.89 -0.59
N SER A 106 -2.41 12.71 -1.62
CA SER A 106 -3.49 13.10 -2.53
C SER A 106 -3.16 12.68 -3.95
N ASN A 107 -4.06 11.95 -4.61
CA ASN A 107 -3.89 11.52 -6.01
C ASN A 107 -2.54 10.80 -6.24
N GLN A 108 -2.14 10.00 -5.25
CA GLN A 108 -0.90 9.26 -5.25
C GLN A 108 -0.90 8.25 -6.39
N ARG A 109 0.19 8.25 -7.17
CA ARG A 109 0.39 7.22 -8.20
C ARG A 109 0.82 5.92 -7.53
N PRO A 110 0.29 4.78 -7.98
CA PRO A 110 0.70 3.50 -7.44
C PRO A 110 2.14 3.21 -7.85
N LYS A 111 2.88 2.53 -6.98
CA LYS A 111 4.24 2.06 -7.24
C LYS A 111 4.20 0.79 -8.11
N TYR A 112 3.20 -0.06 -7.89
CA TYR A 112 3.00 -1.29 -8.66
C TYR A 112 1.68 -1.26 -9.42
N GLN A 113 1.70 -1.90 -10.59
CA GLN A 113 0.51 -2.09 -11.41
C GLN A 113 -0.11 -3.43 -11.08
N ILE A 114 -1.43 -3.50 -11.08
CA ILE A 114 -2.14 -4.76 -10.83
C ILE A 114 -2.32 -5.49 -12.16
N THR A 115 -1.94 -6.77 -12.17
CA THR A 115 -2.30 -7.76 -13.19
C THR A 115 -3.27 -8.76 -12.61
N HIS A 116 -4.12 -9.34 -13.47
CA HIS A 116 -4.99 -10.44 -13.10
C HIS A 116 -4.60 -11.67 -13.92
N PRO A 117 -4.52 -12.89 -13.33
CA PRO A 117 -4.17 -14.10 -14.06
C PRO A 117 -5.08 -14.41 -15.25
N SER A 118 -6.34 -13.95 -15.22
CA SER A 118 -7.29 -14.07 -16.34
C SER A 118 -7.00 -13.12 -17.52
N GLY A 119 -6.10 -12.15 -17.36
CA GLY A 119 -5.77 -11.12 -18.34
C GLY A 119 -6.77 -9.97 -18.43
N LYS A 120 -7.89 -10.01 -17.68
CA LYS A 120 -8.90 -8.94 -17.63
C LYS A 120 -8.91 -8.30 -16.25
N VAL A 121 -8.34 -7.10 -16.13
CA VAL A 121 -8.31 -6.33 -14.87
C VAL A 121 -9.45 -5.32 -14.82
N ALA A 122 -9.96 -4.92 -15.99
CA ALA A 122 -11.03 -3.93 -16.15
C ALA A 122 -12.43 -4.41 -15.72
N GLN A 123 -12.59 -5.69 -15.37
CA GLN A 123 -13.86 -6.33 -14.99
C GLN A 123 -13.89 -6.71 -13.50
N LEU A 124 -12.97 -6.18 -12.70
CA LEU A 124 -12.96 -6.41 -11.27
C LEU A 124 -13.99 -5.48 -10.63
N ASP A 125 -15.09 -6.08 -10.18
CA ASP A 125 -16.12 -5.41 -9.41
C ASP A 125 -15.75 -5.43 -7.92
N ASN A 126 -16.19 -4.42 -7.17
CA ASN A 126 -16.03 -4.32 -5.71
C ASN A 126 -14.56 -4.35 -5.23
N VAL A 127 -13.68 -3.59 -5.89
CA VAL A 127 -12.31 -3.40 -5.40
C VAL A 127 -12.33 -2.51 -4.15
N THR A 128 -11.65 -2.94 -3.09
CA THR A 128 -11.48 -2.17 -1.86
C THR A 128 -9.99 -1.91 -1.62
N LEU A 129 -9.63 -0.71 -1.17
CA LEU A 129 -8.25 -0.44 -0.74
C LEU A 129 -8.11 -0.69 0.75
N ARG A 130 -7.03 -1.35 1.15
CA ARG A 130 -6.71 -1.56 2.56
C ARG A 130 -5.31 -1.07 2.90
N LEU A 131 -5.22 -0.31 3.97
CA LEU A 131 -4.00 0.13 4.60
C LEU A 131 -3.53 -0.95 5.58
N HIS A 132 -2.29 -1.34 5.43
CA HIS A 132 -1.61 -2.25 6.33
C HIS A 132 -0.34 -1.60 6.87
N TYR A 133 0.04 -2.00 8.07
CA TYR A 133 1.28 -1.55 8.69
C TYR A 133 1.95 -2.65 9.51
N ASN A 134 3.28 -2.61 9.50
CA ASN A 134 4.15 -3.45 10.31
C ASN A 134 5.07 -2.55 11.14
N VAL A 135 4.97 -2.66 12.46
CA VAL A 135 5.83 -1.97 13.42
C VAL A 135 7.04 -2.84 13.69
N GLN A 136 8.23 -2.33 13.36
CA GLN A 136 9.49 -2.96 13.72
C GLN A 136 10.08 -2.27 14.94
N PRO A 137 10.17 -2.97 16.08
CA PRO A 137 10.76 -2.37 17.25
C PRO A 137 12.29 -2.46 17.27
N TRP A 138 12.91 -1.64 18.13
CA TRP A 138 14.31 -1.84 18.52
C TRP A 138 14.51 -3.09 19.34
N VAL A 139 13.56 -3.40 20.21
CA VAL A 139 13.56 -4.58 21.08
C VAL A 139 12.17 -5.19 21.11
N GLY A 140 12.12 -6.49 20.81
CA GLY A 140 10.88 -7.27 20.86
C GLY A 140 10.46 -7.76 19.48
N PHE A 141 9.20 -8.18 19.39
CA PHE A 141 8.63 -8.82 18.22
C PHE A 141 8.09 -7.81 17.21
N LEU A 142 8.18 -8.18 15.94
CA LEU A 142 7.45 -7.51 14.88
C LEU A 142 5.94 -7.60 15.16
N THR A 143 5.23 -6.48 15.05
CA THR A 143 3.77 -6.44 15.22
C THR A 143 3.14 -5.78 14.00
N TRP A 144 1.89 -6.12 13.69
CA TRP A 144 1.21 -5.65 12.49
C TRP A 144 -0.30 -5.59 12.74
N ASN A 145 -0.98 -4.68 12.03
CA ASN A 145 -2.45 -4.55 11.98
C ASN A 145 -3.15 -4.94 13.29
N MET A 146 -2.72 -4.29 14.38
CA MET A 146 -3.10 -4.69 15.74
C MET A 146 -4.58 -4.41 15.96
N ALA A 147 -5.30 -5.36 16.56
CA ALA A 147 -6.70 -5.16 16.96
C ALA A 147 -6.81 -4.42 18.29
N GLU A 148 -5.85 -4.62 19.19
CA GLU A 148 -5.82 -4.06 20.53
C GLU A 148 -4.52 -3.33 20.81
N LYS A 149 -4.51 -2.53 21.87
CA LYS A 149 -3.33 -1.81 22.33
C LYS A 149 -2.27 -2.79 22.82
N LEU A 150 -1.04 -2.62 22.34
CA LEU A 150 0.10 -3.43 22.74
C LEU A 150 1.21 -2.55 23.31
N GLY A 151 1.36 -2.56 24.64
CA GLY A 151 2.33 -1.75 25.34
C GLY A 151 2.13 -0.25 25.09
N TYR A 152 3.09 0.37 24.41
CA TYR A 152 3.04 1.79 24.05
C TYR A 152 2.40 2.06 22.69
N TRP A 153 2.10 1.03 21.89
CA TRP A 153 1.50 1.19 20.57
C TRP A 153 -0.01 0.99 20.64
N SER A 154 -0.77 1.90 20.03
CA SER A 154 -2.22 1.79 19.92
C SER A 154 -2.63 1.35 18.51
N PRO A 155 -3.74 0.61 18.36
CA PRO A 155 -4.21 0.21 17.05
C PRO A 155 -4.63 1.43 16.23
N VAL A 156 -4.39 1.36 14.91
CA VAL A 156 -4.84 2.40 13.98
C VAL A 156 -6.30 2.11 13.64
N GLN A 157 -7.16 3.13 13.73
CA GLN A 157 -8.57 2.98 13.38
C GLN A 157 -8.79 3.19 11.87
N GLY A 158 -9.66 2.36 11.29
CA GLY A 158 -10.02 2.44 9.88
C GLY A 158 -8.97 1.81 8.96
N GLY A 159 -8.70 2.46 7.83
CA GLY A 159 -7.75 1.98 6.82
C GLY A 159 -8.37 1.12 5.72
N VAL A 160 -9.70 1.02 5.62
CA VAL A 160 -10.38 0.36 4.50
C VAL A 160 -11.19 1.41 3.73
N SER A 161 -11.09 1.42 2.41
CA SER A 161 -11.91 2.29 1.57
C SER A 161 -13.27 1.67 1.26
N GLU A 162 -14.22 2.52 0.88
CA GLU A 162 -15.45 2.06 0.23
C GLU A 162 -15.12 1.25 -1.05
N PRO A 163 -15.92 0.24 -1.39
CA PRO A 163 -15.78 -0.49 -2.64
C PRO A 163 -15.95 0.43 -3.84
N PHE A 164 -15.15 0.23 -4.87
CA PHE A 164 -15.25 0.94 -6.14
C PHE A 164 -14.95 0.02 -7.31
N GLU A 165 -15.42 0.43 -8.48
CA GLU A 165 -15.18 -0.28 -9.74
C GLU A 165 -13.95 0.29 -10.44
N LEU A 166 -13.15 -0.58 -11.05
CA LEU A 166 -12.06 -0.12 -11.91
C LEU A 166 -12.63 0.42 -13.22
N PRO A 167 -12.14 1.57 -13.72
CA PRO A 167 -12.65 2.11 -14.97
C PRO A 167 -12.36 1.12 -16.11
N ALA A 168 -13.42 0.73 -16.82
CA ALA A 168 -13.30 -0.16 -17.97
C ALA A 168 -12.25 0.37 -18.95
N VAL A 169 -11.27 -0.46 -19.29
CA VAL A 169 -10.33 -0.16 -20.37
C VAL A 169 -11.18 0.09 -21.62
N LYS A 170 -11.16 1.32 -22.16
CA LYS A 170 -11.82 1.62 -23.43
C LYS A 170 -11.27 0.68 -24.49
N VAL A 171 -11.97 -0.42 -24.75
CA VAL A 171 -11.80 -1.22 -25.94
C VAL A 171 -12.10 -0.26 -27.07
N LYS A 172 -11.10 0.09 -27.88
CA LYS A 172 -11.40 0.71 -29.18
C LYS A 172 -12.23 -0.32 -29.93
N SER A 173 -13.54 -0.09 -30.01
CA SER A 173 -14.47 -0.85 -30.83
C SER A 173 -13.84 -0.96 -32.22
N ALA A 174 -13.57 -2.18 -32.67
CA ALA A 174 -13.08 -2.47 -34.02
C ALA A 174 -14.22 -2.35 -35.05
N ASP A 175 -15.14 -1.39 -34.87
CA ASP A 175 -16.23 -1.11 -35.80
C ASP A 175 -15.93 0.20 -36.53
N LYS A 176 -15.12 0.09 -37.58
CA LYS A 176 -15.15 0.99 -38.76
C LYS A 176 -14.29 0.39 -39.89
N LYS A 177 -14.75 -0.73 -40.45
CA LYS A 177 -14.49 -1.11 -41.84
C LYS A 177 -15.72 -1.82 -42.43
N LYS A 178 -16.81 -1.07 -42.58
CA LYS A 178 -17.81 -1.30 -43.62
C LYS A 178 -17.93 -0.01 -44.42
N GLY A 179 -17.73 -0.11 -45.73
CA GLY A 179 -17.98 0.95 -46.70
C GLY A 179 -16.75 1.49 -47.40
N LYS A 180 -16.23 0.76 -48.40
CA LYS A 180 -15.76 1.41 -49.62
C LYS A 180 -16.41 0.68 -50.79
N LYS A 181 -17.43 1.33 -51.36
CA LYS A 181 -18.03 1.01 -52.65
C LYS A 181 -16.94 1.02 -53.73
N THR A 182 -16.98 0.02 -54.58
CA THR A 182 -16.60 0.09 -56.00
C THR A 182 -17.75 -0.50 -56.77
#